data_AF-A0A3N1I0C0-F1
#
_entry.id   AF-A0A3N1I0C0-F1
#
_cell.length_a   1.000
_cell.length_b   1.000
_cell.length_c   1.000
_cell.angle_alpha   90.00
_cell.angle_beta   90.00
_cell.angle_gamma   90.00
#
_symmetry.space_group_name_H-M   'P 1'
#
loop_
_entity.id
_entity.type
_entity.pdbx_description
1 polymer ?
#
loop_
_entity_poly.entity_id
_entity_poly.type
_entity_poly.pdbx_seq_one_letter_code
_entity_poly.pdbx_strand_id
1 'polypeptide(L)' 'MRTLTAFVEFFLMLWALIMALASGVLLVSYGGPSIELAKALVVLAGLIALIMLIERLTTGHWWRWSRD' A
#
# COMPACT_ATOMS: atom_id res chain seq x y z
N MET A 1 -8.06 -8.44 19.53
CA MET A 1 -8.46 -8.05 18.16
C MET A 1 -7.72 -6.82 17.68
N ARG A 2 -7.84 -5.64 18.32
CA ARG A 2 -7.13 -4.40 17.93
C ARG A 2 -5.61 -4.53 17.72
N THR A 3 -4.90 -5.26 18.57
CA THR A 3 -3.44 -5.48 18.45
C THR A 3 -3.05 -6.31 17.23
N LEU A 4 -3.87 -7.30 16.87
CA LEU A 4 -3.64 -8.15 15.71
C LEU A 4 -3.90 -7.38 14.41
N THR A 5 -4.92 -6.52 14.41
CA THR A 5 -5.21 -5.60 13.30
C THR A 5 -4.07 -4.60 13.08
N ALA A 6 -3.57 -3.97 14.14
CA ALA A 6 -2.44 -3.03 14.04
C ALA A 6 -1.15 -3.71 13.55
N PHE A 7 -0.92 -4.96 13.93
CA PHE A 7 0.19 -5.76 13.43
C PHE A 7 0.05 -6.02 11.93
N VAL A 8 -1.14 -6.42 11.46
CA VAL A 8 -1.41 -6.64 10.03
C VAL A 8 -1.26 -5.33 9.23
N GLU A 9 -1.80 -4.21 9.72
CA GLU A 9 -1.65 -2.89 9.09
C GLU A 9 -0.17 -2.48 8.98
N PHE A 10 0.62 -2.72 10.03
CA PHE A 10 2.06 -2.44 10.02
C PHE A 10 2.79 -3.24 8.93
N PHE A 11 2.51 -4.55 8.83
CA PHE A 11 3.10 -5.39 7.78
C PHE A 11 2.66 -4.95 6.38
N LEU A 12 1.39 -4.57 6.19
CA LEU A 12 0.89 -4.10 4.91
C LEU A 12 1.54 -2.77 4.50
N MET A 13 1.72 -1.83 5.44
CA MET A 13 2.45 -0.58 5.18
C MET A 13 3.91 -0.84 4.83
N LEU A 14 4.57 -1.75 5.55
CA LEU A 14 5.95 -2.13 5.27
C LEU A 14 6.08 -2.76 3.87
N TRP A 15 5.15 -3.62 3.48
CA TRP A 15 5.09 -4.18 2.13
C TRP A 15 4.86 -3.08 1.08
N ALA A 16 3.89 -2.19 1.29
CA ALA A 16 3.65 -1.07 0.37
C ALA A 16 4.91 -0.21 0.16
N LEU A 17 5.67 0.06 1.23
CA LEU A 17 6.94 0.78 1.16
C LEU A 17 7.99 0.03 0.31
N ILE A 18 8.13 -1.28 0.53
CA ILE A 18 9.06 -2.12 -0.25
C ILE A 18 8.67 -2.13 -1.73
N MET A 19 7.38 -2.27 -2.06
CA MET A 19 6.90 -2.22 -3.46
C MET A 19 7.11 -0.86 -4.10
N ALA A 20 6.90 0.23 -3.35
CA ALA A 20 7.16 1.58 -3.84
C ALA A 20 8.64 1.79 -4.17
N LEU A 21 9.54 1.34 -3.28
CA LEU A 21 10.99 1.37 -3.51
C LEU A 21 11.38 0.51 -4.71
N ALA A 22 10.88 -0.73 -4.79
CA ALA A 22 11.13 -1.63 -5.91
C ALA A 22 10.66 -1.03 -7.24
N SER A 23 9.46 -0.42 -7.26
CA SER A 23 8.94 0.28 -8.44
C SER A 23 9.83 1.45 -8.85
N GLY A 24 10.34 2.22 -7.88
CA GLY A 24 11.31 3.29 -8.14
C GLY A 24 12.62 2.78 -8.74
N VAL A 25 13.15 1.66 -8.21
CA VAL A 25 14.35 1.01 -8.75
C VAL A 25 14.12 0.51 -10.18
N LEU A 26 12.94 -0.08 -10.46
CA LEU A 26 12.58 -0.53 -11.81
C LEU A 26 12.48 0.66 -12.77
N LEU A 27 11.89 1.77 -12.36
CA LEU A 27 11.78 2.98 -13.18
C LEU A 27 13.17 3.51 -13.58
N VAL A 28 14.11 3.55 -12.63
CA VAL A 28 15.49 4.00 -12.89
C VAL A 28 16.25 2.98 -13.75
N SER A 29 16.09 1.69 -13.47
CA SER A 29 16.82 0.61 -14.17
C SER A 29 16.40 0.45 -15.64
N TYR A 30 15.11 0.64 -15.94
CA TYR A 30 14.59 0.50 -17.31
C TYR A 30 14.66 1.80 -18.14
N GLY A 31 15.03 2.92 -17.54
CA GLY A 31 15.12 4.21 -18.23
C GLY A 31 13.78 4.74 -18.76
N GLY A 32 12.66 4.20 -18.28
CA GLY A 32 11.33 4.54 -18.78
C GLY A 32 10.23 3.59 -18.31
N PRO A 33 8.97 3.89 -18.67
CA PRO A 33 7.83 3.06 -18.31
C PRO A 33 7.89 1.69 -18.99
N SER A 34 8.00 0.63 -18.19
CA SER A 34 7.98 -0.76 -18.64
C SER A 34 6.70 -1.49 -18.18
N ILE A 35 6.36 -2.60 -18.84
CA ILE A 35 5.22 -3.45 -18.45
C ILE A 35 5.41 -3.98 -17.01
N GLU A 36 6.65 -4.22 -16.60
CA GLU A 36 6.99 -4.67 -15.25
C GLU A 36 6.74 -3.59 -14.21
N LEU A 37 7.08 -2.33 -14.53
CA LEU A 37 6.73 -1.18 -13.72
C LEU A 37 5.20 -1.04 -13.58
N ALA A 38 4.45 -1.17 -14.69
CA ALA A 38 3.00 -1.09 -14.65
C ALA A 38 2.39 -2.19 -13.76
N LYS A 39 2.90 -3.43 -13.84
CA LYS A 39 2.48 -4.52 -12.94
C LYS A 39 2.81 -4.20 -11.48
N ALA A 40 4.01 -3.68 -11.19
CA ALA A 40 4.42 -3.30 -9.84
C ALA A 40 3.50 -2.20 -9.26
N LEU A 41 3.15 -1.19 -10.08
CA LEU A 41 2.23 -0.13 -9.71
C LEU A 41 0.80 -0.62 -9.47
N VAL A 42 0.30 -1.57 -10.28
CA VAL A 42 -1.03 -2.18 -10.06
C VAL A 42 -1.06 -2.95 -8.75
N VAL A 43 -0.01 -3.70 -8.43
CA VAL A 43 0.08 -4.42 -7.14
C VAL A 43 0.17 -3.44 -5.98
N LEU A 44 0.94 -2.35 -6.12
CA LEU A 44 1.01 -1.29 -5.12
C LEU A 44 -0.35 -0.62 -4.88
N ALA A 45 -1.08 -0.30 -5.95
CA ALA A 45 -2.43 0.26 -5.86
C ALA A 45 -3.40 -0.71 -5.16
N GLY A 46 -3.31 -2.01 -5.46
CA GLY A 46 -4.09 -3.05 -4.79
C GLY A 46 -3.78 -3.15 -3.28
N LEU A 47 -2.50 -3.07 -2.90
CA LEU A 47 -2.08 -3.04 -1.50
C LEU A 47 -2.64 -1.82 -0.76
N ILE A 48 -2.58 -0.64 -1.36
CA ILE A 48 -3.14 0.59 -0.78
C ILE A 48 -4.66 0.46 -0.61
N ALA A 49 -5.36 -0.02 -1.63
CA ALA A 49 -6.80 -0.25 -1.56
C ALA A 49 -7.17 -1.24 -0.45
N LEU A 50 -6.38 -2.31 -0.28
CA LEU A 50 -6.57 -3.28 0.78
C LEU A 50 -6.37 -2.68 2.17
N ILE A 51 -5.34 -1.84 2.35
CA ILE A 51 -5.11 -1.10 3.61
C ILE A 51 -6.31 -0.21 3.92
N MET A 52 -6.78 0.58 2.94
CA MET A 52 -7.94 1.45 3.10
C MET A 52 -9.21 0.65 3.45
N LEU A 53 -9.40 -0.52 2.84
CA LEU A 53 -10.55 -1.38 3.13
C LEU A 53 -10.49 -1.94 4.55
N ILE A 54 -9.32 -2.40 4.99
CA ILE A 54 -9.12 -2.92 6.36
C ILE A 54 -9.33 -1.79 7.38
N GLU A 55 -8.77 -0.61 7.13
CA GLU A 55 -8.96 0.57 8.00
C GLU A 55 -10.44 0.92 8.10
N ARG A 56 -11.17 0.93 6.96
CA ARG A 56 -12.62 1.18 6.94
C ARG A 56 -13.41 0.13 7.70
N LEU A 57 -13.12 -1.16 7.53
CA LEU A 57 -13.84 -2.24 8.21
C LEU A 57 -13.58 -2.25 9.72
N THR A 58 -12.42 -1.77 10.16
CA THR A 58 -11.98 -1.86 11.55
C THR A 58 -12.27 -0.59 12.35
N THR A 59 -12.27 0.57 11.70
CA THR A 59 -12.53 1.87 12.34
C THR A 59 -13.87 2.49 11.95
N GLY A 60 -14.54 2.01 10.90
CA GLY A 60 -15.79 2.59 10.39
C GLY A 60 -15.62 3.95 9.71
N HIS A 61 -14.40 4.50 9.70
CA HIS A 61 -14.07 5.80 9.12
C HIS A 61 -13.20 5.62 7.88
N TRP A 62 -13.37 6.52 6.91
CA TRP A 62 -12.59 6.48 5.65
C TRP A 62 -11.15 6.93 5.83
N TRP A 63 -10.90 7.81 6.80
CA TRP A 63 -9.58 8.29 7.14
C TRP A 63 -9.52 8.52 8.64
N ARG A 64 -8.53 7.95 9.33
CA ARG A 64 -8.24 8.30 10.73
C ARG A 64 -7.99 9.81 10.94
N TRP A 65 -7.70 10.54 9.85
CA TRP A 65 -7.44 11.98 9.80
C TRP A 65 -8.68 12.85 9.50
N SER A 66 -9.82 12.28 9.11
CA SER A 66 -11.05 13.07 8.86
C SER A 66 -11.84 13.35 10.14
N ARG A 67 -11.13 13.73 11.21
CA ARG A 67 -11.72 14.23 12.45
C ARG A 67 -11.71 15.75 12.40
N ASP A 68 -12.66 16.29 11.66
CA ASP A 68 -13.22 17.63 11.87
C ASP A 68 -14.73 17.48 12.05
#